data_AF-A0A5J4L7W8-F1
#
_entry.id   AF-A0A5J4L7W8-F1
#
_cell.length_a   1.000
_cell.length_b   1.000
_cell.length_c   1.000
_cell.angle_alpha   90.00
_cell.angle_beta   90.00
_cell.angle_gamma   90.00
#
_symmetry.space_group_name_H-M   'P 1'
#
loop_
_entity.id
_entity.type
_entity.pdbx_description
1 polymer ?
#
loop_
_entity_poly.entity_id
_entity_poly.type
_entity_poly.pdbx_seq_one_letter_code
_entity_poly.pdbx_strand_id
1 'polypeptide(L)'
;MPVITIPKALRDKLGDEAAESFAVLLKEVEHEGRKDALVLAEERFERRLSEEAASLRVKISEVKAELETKISEVKTDLEAKISEVEERFERRLSEEVASLRVKISEVKAELETKISEVKAELEAKISEVKVDIIKWMFIFWAGQIVVLIAILQIFFRK
;
A
#
# COMPACT_ATOMS: atom_id res chain seq x y z
N MET A 1 -69.90 8.06 -17.83
CA MET A 1 -70.58 6.75 -17.66
C MET A 1 -71.05 6.31 -19.03
N PRO A 2 -70.81 5.06 -19.45
CA PRO A 2 -71.43 4.55 -20.67
C PRO A 2 -72.96 4.66 -20.51
N VAL A 3 -73.62 5.22 -21.52
CA VAL A 3 -75.09 5.31 -21.54
C VAL A 3 -75.57 3.99 -22.13
N ILE A 4 -76.16 3.13 -21.30
CA ILE A 4 -76.74 1.88 -21.77
C ILE A 4 -78.06 2.21 -22.46
N THR A 5 -78.08 2.11 -23.79
CA THR A 5 -79.26 2.30 -24.62
C THR A 5 -79.79 0.96 -25.11
N ILE A 6 -81.09 0.72 -24.91
CA ILE A 6 -81.75 -0.47 -25.45
C ILE A 6 -82.01 -0.23 -26.95
N PRO A 7 -81.55 -1.13 -27.85
CA PRO A 7 -81.84 -1.05 -29.27
C PRO A 7 -83.35 -0.95 -29.55
N LYS A 8 -83.75 -0.11 -30.52
CA LYS A 8 -85.17 0.09 -30.91
C LYS A 8 -85.92 -1.23 -31.13
N ALA A 9 -85.31 -2.19 -31.82
CA ALA A 9 -85.91 -3.49 -32.08
C ALA A 9 -86.32 -4.27 -30.81
N LEU A 10 -85.55 -4.13 -29.72
CA LEU A 10 -85.88 -4.73 -28.42
C LEU A 10 -86.92 -3.90 -27.68
N ARG A 11 -86.84 -2.56 -27.76
CA ARG A 11 -87.79 -1.63 -27.15
C ARG A 11 -89.20 -1.79 -27.71
N ASP A 12 -89.35 -1.93 -29.03
CA ASP A 12 -90.64 -2.13 -29.72
C ASP A 12 -91.31 -3.47 -29.34
N LYS A 13 -90.52 -4.48 -28.92
CA LYS A 13 -91.01 -5.81 -28.51
C LYS A 13 -91.31 -5.92 -27.02
N LEU A 14 -90.51 -5.24 -26.18
CA LEU A 14 -90.63 -5.28 -24.72
C LEU A 14 -91.62 -4.24 -24.18
N GLY A 15 -91.86 -3.15 -24.91
CA GLY A 15 -92.56 -1.97 -24.41
C GLY A 15 -91.62 -1.03 -23.64
N ASP A 16 -92.01 0.25 -23.51
CA ASP A 16 -91.16 1.29 -22.94
C ASP A 16 -90.74 1.01 -21.49
N GLU A 17 -91.69 0.60 -20.64
CA GLU A 17 -91.47 0.37 -19.21
C GLU A 17 -90.52 -0.81 -18.93
N ALA A 18 -90.66 -1.90 -19.68
CA ALA A 18 -89.78 -3.06 -19.56
C ALA A 18 -88.38 -2.78 -20.15
N ALA A 19 -88.29 -1.99 -21.22
CA ALA A 19 -87.00 -1.57 -21.79
C ALA A 19 -86.22 -0.67 -20.82
N GLU A 20 -86.89 0.24 -20.12
CA GLU A 20 -86.26 1.07 -19.08
C GLU A 20 -85.80 0.22 -17.89
N SER A 21 -86.65 -0.68 -17.39
CA SER A 21 -86.28 -1.60 -16.31
C SER A 21 -85.09 -2.48 -16.70
N PHE A 22 -85.03 -2.97 -17.95
CA PHE A 22 -83.91 -3.75 -18.45
C PHE A 22 -82.61 -2.92 -18.57
N ALA A 23 -82.70 -1.65 -18.95
CA ALA A 23 -81.54 -0.75 -18.96
C ALA A 23 -80.97 -0.51 -17.55
N VAL A 24 -81.84 -0.41 -16.54
CA VAL A 24 -81.42 -0.32 -15.13
C VAL A 24 -80.70 -1.60 -14.70
N LEU A 25 -81.25 -2.78 -14.99
CA LEU A 25 -80.61 -4.06 -14.69
C LEU A 25 -79.23 -4.20 -15.35
N LEU A 26 -79.11 -3.83 -16.63
CA LEU A 26 -77.82 -3.86 -17.32
C LEU A 26 -76.80 -2.91 -16.69
N LYS A 27 -77.25 -1.75 -16.19
CA LYS A 27 -76.39 -0.79 -15.50
C LYS A 27 -75.92 -1.31 -14.14
N GLU A 28 -76.79 -2.01 -13.42
CA GLU A 28 -76.46 -2.70 -12.17
C GLU A 28 -75.41 -3.78 -12.43
N VAL A 29 -75.63 -4.64 -13.42
CA VAL A 29 -74.70 -5.73 -13.80
C VAL A 29 -73.35 -5.18 -14.28
N GLU A 30 -73.31 -4.12 -15.11
CA GLU A 30 -72.04 -3.49 -15.52
C GLU A 30 -71.30 -2.90 -14.31
N HIS A 31 -72.04 -2.28 -13.39
CA HIS A 31 -71.47 -1.65 -12.20
C HIS A 31 -70.92 -2.69 -11.21
N GLU A 32 -71.64 -3.79 -10.98
CA GLU A 32 -71.14 -4.94 -10.21
C GLU A 32 -69.93 -5.58 -10.89
N GLY A 33 -70.01 -5.84 -12.20
CA GLY A 33 -68.88 -6.41 -12.94
C GLY A 33 -67.62 -5.52 -12.92
N ARG A 34 -67.78 -4.20 -12.92
CA ARG A 34 -66.65 -3.26 -12.76
C ARG A 34 -66.07 -3.29 -11.35
N LYS A 35 -66.91 -3.40 -10.32
CA LYS A 35 -66.46 -3.57 -8.93
C LYS A 35 -65.67 -4.86 -8.77
N ASP A 36 -66.18 -5.98 -9.26
CA ASP A 36 -65.50 -7.27 -9.19
C ASP A 36 -64.16 -7.23 -9.94
N ALA A 37 -64.13 -6.60 -11.12
CA ALA A 37 -62.90 -6.41 -11.88
C ALA A 37 -61.87 -5.54 -11.13
N LEU A 38 -62.32 -4.52 -10.39
CA LEU A 38 -61.45 -3.69 -9.55
C LEU A 38 -60.89 -4.48 -8.36
N VAL A 39 -61.73 -5.23 -7.64
CA VAL A 39 -61.28 -6.07 -6.51
C VAL A 39 -60.25 -7.09 -6.99
N LEU A 40 -60.52 -7.80 -8.10
CA LEU A 40 -59.57 -8.77 -8.67
C LEU A 40 -58.26 -8.11 -9.12
N ALA A 41 -58.33 -6.88 -9.66
CA ALA A 41 -57.14 -6.14 -10.03
C ALA A 41 -56.32 -5.73 -8.79
N GLU A 42 -56.96 -5.21 -7.75
CA GLU A 42 -56.35 -4.84 -6.48
C GLU A 42 -55.66 -6.04 -5.83
N GLU A 43 -56.36 -7.16 -5.66
CA GLU A 43 -55.79 -8.40 -5.11
C GLU A 43 -54.57 -8.87 -5.92
N ARG A 44 -54.64 -8.82 -7.25
CA ARG A 44 -53.53 -9.21 -8.12
C ARG A 44 -52.35 -8.23 -8.02
N PHE A 45 -52.61 -6.94 -7.89
CA PHE A 45 -51.57 -5.93 -7.69
C PHE A 45 -50.90 -6.09 -6.33
N GLU A 46 -51.65 -6.24 -5.24
CA GLU A 46 -51.12 -6.47 -3.90
C GLU A 46 -50.27 -7.74 -3.84
N ARG A 47 -50.76 -8.84 -4.42
CA ARG A 47 -50.00 -10.08 -4.50
C ARG A 47 -48.67 -9.89 -5.22
N ARG A 48 -48.68 -9.28 -6.41
CA ARG A 48 -47.45 -9.03 -7.18
C ARG A 48 -46.50 -8.09 -6.46
N LEU A 49 -47.01 -7.07 -5.79
CA LEU A 49 -46.19 -6.13 -5.02
C LEU A 49 -45.52 -6.84 -3.83
N SER A 50 -46.25 -7.71 -3.14
CA SER A 50 -45.72 -8.53 -2.05
C SER A 50 -44.64 -9.50 -2.54
N GLU A 51 -44.86 -10.16 -3.68
CA GLU A 51 -43.89 -11.06 -4.32
C GLU A 51 -42.61 -10.31 -4.72
N GLU A 52 -42.72 -9.15 -5.36
CA GLU A 52 -41.56 -8.33 -5.75
C GLU A 52 -40.83 -7.78 -4.53
N ALA A 53 -41.54 -7.33 -3.49
CA ALA A 53 -40.93 -6.88 -2.24
C ALA A 53 -40.15 -8.02 -1.54
N ALA A 54 -40.70 -9.23 -1.52
CA ALA A 54 -40.02 -10.40 -0.99
C ALA A 54 -38.77 -10.75 -1.82
N SER A 55 -38.90 -10.78 -3.15
CA SER A 55 -37.79 -11.01 -4.10
C SER A 55 -36.65 -10.01 -3.91
N LEU A 56 -36.98 -8.71 -3.78
CA LEU A 56 -35.98 -7.67 -3.53
C LEU A 56 -35.31 -7.84 -2.17
N ARG A 57 -36.04 -8.18 -1.11
CA ARG A 57 -35.44 -8.46 0.21
C ARG A 57 -34.43 -9.61 0.15
N VAL A 58 -34.75 -10.69 -0.58
CA VAL A 58 -33.83 -11.82 -0.77
C VAL A 58 -32.58 -11.36 -1.52
N LYS A 59 -32.72 -10.68 -2.66
CA LYS A 59 -31.57 -10.18 -3.45
C LYS A 59 -30.69 -9.21 -2.65
N ILE A 60 -31.29 -8.32 -1.85
CA ILE A 60 -30.54 -7.42 -0.97
C ILE A 60 -29.76 -8.21 0.08
N SER A 61 -30.36 -9.24 0.67
CA SER A 61 -29.68 -10.10 1.65
C SER A 61 -28.52 -10.87 1.01
N GLU A 62 -28.70 -11.40 -0.20
CA GLU A 62 -27.66 -12.11 -0.94
C GLU A 62 -26.49 -11.19 -1.28
N VAL A 63 -26.76 -10.01 -1.85
CA VAL A 63 -25.71 -9.02 -2.17
C VAL A 63 -24.98 -8.57 -0.91
N LYS A 64 -25.70 -8.36 0.20
CA LYS A 64 -25.08 -8.00 1.48
C LYS A 64 -24.13 -9.10 1.96
N ALA A 65 -24.55 -10.36 1.92
CA ALA A 65 -23.71 -11.48 2.32
C ALA A 65 -22.46 -11.60 1.42
N GLU A 66 -22.62 -11.47 0.09
CA GLU A 66 -21.49 -11.50 -0.84
C GLU A 66 -20.49 -10.36 -0.58
N LEU A 67 -20.98 -9.16 -0.28
CA LEU A 67 -20.13 -8.03 0.09
C LEU A 67 -19.39 -8.26 1.41
N GLU A 68 -20.05 -8.82 2.43
CA GLU A 68 -19.41 -9.17 3.70
C GLU A 68 -18.30 -10.21 3.49
N THR A 69 -18.53 -11.23 2.65
CA THR A 69 -17.50 -12.20 2.26
C THR A 69 -16.33 -11.55 1.55
N LYS A 70 -16.58 -10.74 0.51
CA LYS A 70 -15.52 -10.03 -0.23
C LYS A 70 -14.71 -9.09 0.65
N ILE A 71 -15.35 -8.39 1.58
CA ILE A 71 -14.67 -7.52 2.54
C ILE A 71 -13.75 -8.35 3.45
N SER A 72 -14.22 -9.51 3.93
CA SER A 72 -13.41 -10.41 4.74
C SER A 72 -12.21 -10.96 3.98
N GLU A 73 -12.39 -11.39 2.74
CA GLU A 73 -11.31 -11.90 1.87
C GLU A 73 -10.26 -10.81 1.62
N VAL A 74 -10.68 -9.61 1.22
CA VAL A 74 -9.76 -8.48 1.00
C VAL A 74 -9.01 -8.12 2.29
N LYS A 75 -9.67 -8.17 3.44
CA LYS A 75 -9.02 -7.90 4.73
C LYS A 75 -7.92 -8.93 5.02
N THR A 76 -8.21 -10.23 4.87
CA THR A 76 -7.24 -11.30 5.08
C THR A 76 -6.07 -11.20 4.10
N ASP A 77 -6.34 -10.89 2.83
CA ASP A 77 -5.29 -10.68 1.81
C ASP A 77 -4.38 -9.49 2.14
N LEU A 78 -4.96 -8.39 2.65
CA LEU A 78 -4.19 -7.23 3.07
C LEU A 78 -3.34 -7.53 4.30
N GLU A 79 -3.87 -8.22 5.30
CA GLU A 79 -3.11 -8.66 6.48
C GLU A 79 -1.92 -9.55 6.08
N ALA A 80 -2.13 -10.50 5.16
CA ALA A 80 -1.06 -11.35 4.64
C ALA A 80 0.02 -10.55 3.89
N LYS A 81 -0.37 -9.61 3.01
CA LYS A 81 0.57 -8.75 2.28
C LYS A 81 1.36 -7.82 3.19
N ILE A 82 0.74 -7.30 4.26
CA ILE A 82 1.44 -6.48 5.25
C ILE A 82 2.51 -7.32 5.93
N SER A 83 2.16 -8.51 6.41
CA SER A 83 3.11 -9.42 7.07
C SER A 83 4.28 -9.80 6.13
N GLU A 84 4.02 -10.09 4.86
CA GLU A 84 5.07 -10.39 3.87
C GLU A 84 6.03 -9.19 3.67
N VAL A 85 5.48 -7.97 3.60
CA VAL A 85 6.27 -6.75 3.45
C VAL A 85 7.13 -6.48 4.69
N GLU A 86 6.58 -6.69 5.90
CA GLU A 86 7.31 -6.55 7.16
C GLU A 86 8.49 -7.53 7.23
N GLU A 87 8.26 -8.82 6.97
CA GLU A 87 9.33 -9.83 6.95
C GLU A 87 10.41 -9.51 5.91
N ARG A 88 10.00 -9.08 4.71
CA ARG A 88 10.93 -8.68 3.65
C ARG A 88 11.76 -7.47 4.06
N PHE A 89 11.15 -6.49 4.74
CA PHE A 89 11.83 -5.29 5.22
C PHE A 89 12.84 -5.63 6.31
N GLU A 90 12.45 -6.42 7.31
CA GLU A 90 13.35 -6.87 8.38
C GLU A 90 14.55 -7.65 7.84
N ARG A 91 14.32 -8.57 6.90
CA ARG A 91 15.40 -9.31 6.23
C ARG A 91 16.38 -8.37 5.53
N ARG A 92 15.88 -7.43 4.72
CA ARG A 92 16.73 -6.46 4.01
C ARG A 92 17.51 -5.56 4.97
N LEU A 93 16.87 -5.12 6.05
CA LEU A 93 17.53 -4.31 7.06
C LEU A 93 18.67 -5.08 7.74
N SER A 94 18.44 -6.35 8.08
CA SER A 94 19.46 -7.23 8.65
C SER A 94 20.64 -7.45 7.69
N GLU A 95 20.37 -7.69 6.41
CA GLU A 95 21.38 -7.83 5.35
C GLU A 95 22.22 -6.55 5.18
N GLU A 96 21.59 -5.38 5.14
CA GLU A 96 22.31 -4.09 5.03
C GLU A 96 23.14 -3.80 6.27
N VAL A 97 22.64 -4.08 7.48
CA VAL A 97 23.40 -3.92 8.73
C VAL A 97 24.61 -4.86 8.73
N ALA A 98 24.47 -6.11 8.29
CA ALA A 98 25.59 -7.05 8.19
C ALA A 98 26.64 -6.57 7.17
N SER A 99 26.20 -6.14 5.99
CA SER A 99 27.05 -5.57 4.94
C SER A 99 27.84 -4.34 5.43
N LEU A 100 27.17 -3.42 6.14
CA LEU A 100 27.82 -2.25 6.71
C LEU A 100 28.85 -2.63 7.79
N ARG A 101 28.56 -3.63 8.64
CA ARG A 101 29.53 -4.11 9.63
C ARG A 101 30.79 -4.66 8.98
N VAL A 102 30.65 -5.42 7.89
CA VAL A 102 31.79 -5.94 7.12
C VAL A 102 32.62 -4.79 6.55
N LYS A 103 31.99 -3.84 5.84
CA LYS A 103 32.68 -2.68 5.27
C LYS A 103 33.40 -1.83 6.32
N ILE A 104 32.78 -1.61 7.49
CA ILE A 104 33.42 -0.90 8.60
C ILE A 104 34.66 -1.65 9.08
N SER A 105 34.58 -2.98 9.21
CA SER A 105 35.72 -3.81 9.61
C SER A 105 36.86 -3.76 8.60
N GLU A 106 36.54 -3.83 7.30
CA GLU A 106 37.53 -3.74 6.21
C GLU A 106 38.24 -2.39 6.22
N VAL A 107 37.48 -1.29 6.27
CA VAL A 107 38.03 0.08 6.34
C VAL A 107 38.90 0.25 7.59
N LYS A 108 38.48 -0.29 8.73
CA LYS A 108 39.28 -0.24 9.97
C LYS A 108 40.62 -0.98 9.81
N ALA A 109 40.62 -2.19 9.24
CA ALA A 109 41.83 -2.96 9.00
C ALA A 109 42.78 -2.28 8.00
N GLU A 110 42.22 -1.67 6.95
CA GLU A 110 42.99 -0.88 5.99
C GLU A 110 43.65 0.34 6.65
N LEU A 111 42.91 1.06 7.50
CA LEU A 111 43.43 2.18 8.28
C LEU A 111 44.55 1.75 9.24
N GLU A 112 44.38 0.64 9.97
CA GLU A 112 45.41 0.09 10.87
C GLU A 112 46.69 -0.28 10.10
N THR A 113 46.55 -0.85 8.90
CA THR A 113 47.67 -1.17 8.02
C THR A 113 48.40 0.09 7.57
N LYS A 114 47.68 1.09 7.04
CA LYS A 114 48.25 2.37 6.59
C LYS A 114 48.94 3.12 7.73
N ILE A 115 48.37 3.12 8.94
CA ILE A 115 49.01 3.71 10.12
C ILE A 115 50.34 3.01 10.44
N SER A 116 50.36 1.68 10.36
CA SER A 116 51.57 0.89 10.62
C SER A 116 52.67 1.15 9.58
N GLU A 117 52.30 1.24 8.29
CA GLU A 117 53.20 1.60 7.20
C GLU A 117 53.81 3.00 7.39
N VAL A 118 52.97 4.01 7.64
CA VAL A 118 53.42 5.39 7.89
C VAL A 118 54.34 5.46 9.10
N LYS A 119 54.04 4.71 10.16
CA LYS A 119 54.89 4.64 11.36
C LYS A 119 56.27 4.05 11.04
N ALA A 120 56.31 2.94 10.29
CA ALA A 120 57.56 2.32 9.87
C ALA A 120 58.39 3.24 8.96
N GLU A 121 57.76 3.93 8.02
CA GLU A 121 58.43 4.92 7.16
C GLU A 121 59.03 6.07 7.98
N LEU A 122 58.30 6.56 8.99
CA LEU A 122 58.77 7.62 9.87
C LEU A 122 59.95 7.14 10.74
N GLU A 123 59.90 5.93 11.30
CA GLU A 123 61.00 5.33 12.06
C GLU A 123 62.27 5.15 11.21
N ALA A 124 62.11 4.75 9.93
CA ALA A 124 63.20 4.65 8.98
C ALA A 124 63.84 6.02 8.69
N LYS A 125 63.04 7.03 8.36
CA LYS A 125 63.50 8.41 8.13
C LYS A 125 64.22 9.00 9.35
N ILE A 126 63.70 8.76 10.55
CA ILE A 126 64.37 9.19 11.80
C ILE A 126 65.72 8.51 11.95
N SER A 127 65.82 7.22 11.64
CA SER A 127 67.07 6.47 11.73
C SER A 127 68.12 6.95 10.72
N GLU A 128 67.69 7.23 9.49
CA GLU A 128 68.53 7.83 8.45
C GLU A 128 69.08 9.19 8.90
N VAL A 129 68.21 10.09 9.38
CA VAL A 129 68.63 11.40 9.91
C VAL A 129 69.60 11.26 11.08
N LYS A 130 69.37 10.31 12.01
CA LYS A 130 70.29 10.05 13.12
C LYS A 130 71.67 9.62 12.62
N VAL A 131 71.72 8.72 11.63
CA VAL A 131 72.98 8.26 11.03
C VAL A 131 73.72 9.43 10.37
N ASP A 132 73.02 10.27 9.62
CA ASP A 132 73.63 11.42 8.98
C ASP A 132 74.15 12.45 9.99
N ILE A 133 73.41 12.71 11.08
CA ILE A 133 73.89 13.54 12.19
C ILE A 133 75.18 12.97 12.77
N ILE A 134 75.28 11.65 13.00
CA ILE A 134 76.49 11.01 13.52
C ILE A 134 77.66 11.17 12.54
N LYS A 135 77.45 10.99 11.24
CA LYS A 135 78.48 11.22 10.21
C LYS A 135 78.99 12.66 10.26
N TRP A 136 78.09 13.64 10.32
CA TRP A 136 78.45 15.05 10.41
C TRP A 136 79.20 15.38 11.70
N MET A 137 78.79 14.82 12.84
CA MET A 137 79.52 14.95 14.10
C MET A 137 80.94 14.41 13.98
N PHE A 138 81.13 13.25 13.34
CA PHE A 138 82.47 12.67 13.14
C PHE A 138 83.36 13.56 12.26
N ILE A 139 82.84 14.05 11.13
CA ILE A 139 83.57 14.97 10.24
C ILE A 139 83.97 16.25 11.01
N PHE A 140 83.03 16.80 11.78
CA PHE A 140 83.28 17.97 12.62
C PHE A 140 84.39 17.71 13.66
N TRP A 141 84.29 16.63 14.43
CA TRP A 141 85.28 16.26 15.44
C TRP A 141 86.66 15.96 14.85
N ALA A 142 86.73 15.24 13.73
CA ALA A 142 87.99 14.98 13.02
C ALA A 142 88.66 16.29 12.57
N GLY A 143 87.89 17.24 12.01
CA GLY A 143 88.39 18.56 11.66
C GLY A 143 88.94 19.34 12.86
N GLN A 144 88.22 19.35 13.99
CA GLN A 144 88.69 20.00 15.23
C GLN A 144 90.03 19.40 15.72
N ILE A 145 90.17 18.08 15.70
CA ILE A 145 91.41 17.40 16.11
C ILE A 145 92.58 17.79 15.20
N VAL A 146 92.38 17.83 13.88
CA VAL A 146 93.42 18.25 12.91
C VAL A 146 93.88 19.68 13.19
N VAL A 147 92.95 20.60 13.44
CA VAL A 147 93.27 22.01 13.78
C VAL A 147 94.05 22.10 15.09
N LEU A 148 93.63 21.37 16.14
CA LEU A 148 94.34 21.34 17.42
C LEU A 148 95.77 20.79 17.27
N ILE A 149 95.96 19.72 16.50
CA ILE A 149 97.29 19.16 16.21
C ILE A 149 98.17 20.19 15.49
N ALA A 150 97.63 20.90 14.50
CA ALA A 150 98.37 21.94 13.79
C ALA A 150 98.79 23.09 14.72
N ILE A 151 97.89 23.55 15.62
CA ILE A 151 98.20 24.57 16.63
C ILE A 151 99.29 24.09 17.58
N LEU A 152 99.18 22.86 18.10
CA LEU A 152 100.20 22.27 18.99
C LEU A 152 101.55 22.17 18.29
N GLN A 153 101.60 21.70 17.04
CA GLN A 153 102.84 21.63 16.26
C GLN A 153 103.48 23.01 16.07
N ILE A 154 102.70 24.06 15.83
CA ILE A 154 103.22 25.43 15.73
C ILE A 154 103.78 25.91 17.08
N PHE A 155 103.12 25.58 18.18
CA PHE A 155 103.54 26.00 19.53
C PHE A 155 104.81 25.29 20.02
N PHE A 156 104.97 24.00 19.72
CA PHE A 156 106.17 23.20 20.08
C PHE A 156 107.37 23.37 19.12
N ARG A 157 107.19 24.09 18.01
CA ARG A 157 108.25 24.33 17.01
C ARG A 157 108.87 25.75 17.13
N LYS A 158 108.54 26.46 18.21
CA LYS A 158 109.27 27.62 18.74
C LYS A 158 110.09 27.18 19.95
#